data_AF-A0A9P9ZB51-F1
#
_entry.id   AF-A0A9P9ZB51-F1
#
_cell.length_a   1.000
_cell.length_b   1.000
_cell.length_c   1.000
_cell.angle_alpha   90.00
_cell.angle_beta   90.00
_cell.angle_gamma   90.00
#
_symmetry.space_group_name_H-M   'P 1'
#
loop_
_entity.id
_entity.type
_entity.pdbx_description
1 polymer ?
#
loop_
_entity_poly.entity_id
_entity_poly.type
_entity_poly.pdbx_seq_one_letter_code
_entity_poly.pdbx_strand_id
1 'polypeptide(L)'
;MLDPNQKAVVIGISGCSSSGKTTLARLLRDIFPNTFILHEDDFYKPEAEIPMKDGLTNWDCPEALNIPDMTSALEHIRATGELPATFDSKEDINSIGPCPITTDFINTIKCRVADWLQPSSPGHQILKSPQKPLKICILDGFLLYSPPPLLPATLLSQMDIKLFLLVSKAKALQRREARDGYVTLEGFWKDPPGYVDKIVWPEYVRAHEWMFEDGDVEKARLRGDVRERLGVLVNSKKEGEETKMDRDFGETLEWAVESIMRELERLVLGKEEEDGQKEGEKEREDEKEKKREKEAIALNSFAMKKKWAAGQRERNARELLIKKAEEQQQQQK
;
A
#
# COMPACT_ATOMS: atom_id res chain seq x y z
N MET A 1 -11.86 4.30 17.58
CA MET A 1 -13.29 4.38 17.19
C MET A 1 -13.50 5.74 16.55
N LEU A 2 -14.20 5.79 15.41
CA LEU A 2 -14.55 7.03 14.73
C LEU A 2 -15.59 7.83 15.54
N ASP A 3 -15.60 9.16 15.43
CA ASP A 3 -16.65 9.99 16.03
C ASP A 3 -18.04 9.63 15.42
N PRO A 4 -19.06 9.31 16.25
CA PRO A 4 -20.41 9.00 15.77
C PRO A 4 -21.08 10.12 14.94
N ASN A 5 -20.63 11.36 15.03
CA ASN A 5 -21.16 12.49 14.25
C ASN A 5 -20.38 12.75 12.96
N GLN A 6 -19.17 12.21 12.83
CA GLN A 6 -18.32 12.39 11.66
C GLN A 6 -18.94 11.76 10.40
N LYS A 7 -18.84 12.47 9.27
CA LYS A 7 -19.43 12.14 7.97
C LYS A 7 -18.42 11.71 6.92
N ALA A 8 -17.13 11.98 7.12
CA ALA A 8 -16.06 11.45 6.28
C ALA A 8 -14.90 10.93 7.11
N VAL A 9 -14.28 9.83 6.68
CA VAL A 9 -12.98 9.37 7.19
C VAL A 9 -11.88 10.07 6.41
N VAL A 10 -10.91 10.63 7.11
CA VAL A 10 -9.75 11.29 6.50
C VAL A 10 -8.57 10.32 6.50
N ILE A 11 -8.10 10.00 5.30
CA ILE A 11 -6.94 9.14 5.04
C ILE A 11 -5.80 10.04 4.59
N GLY A 12 -4.82 10.28 5.46
CA GLY A 12 -3.59 10.96 5.06
C GLY A 12 -2.68 10.03 4.28
N ILE A 13 -2.14 10.52 3.16
CA ILE A 13 -1.09 9.84 2.40
C ILE A 13 0.11 10.78 2.34
N SER A 14 1.21 10.40 2.97
CA SER A 14 2.42 11.21 3.03
C SER A 14 3.70 10.50 2.62
N GLY A 15 4.80 11.24 2.62
CA GLY A 15 6.11 10.86 2.12
C GLY A 15 6.71 11.95 1.24
N CYS A 16 7.99 11.80 0.87
CA CYS A 16 8.73 12.82 0.13
C CYS A 16 8.05 13.24 -1.19
N SER A 17 8.38 14.43 -1.70
CA SER A 17 8.00 14.82 -3.07
C SER A 17 8.38 13.73 -4.07
N SER A 18 7.54 13.52 -5.09
CA SER A 18 7.75 12.50 -6.14
C SER A 18 7.80 11.04 -5.66
N SER A 19 7.31 10.73 -4.46
CA SER A 19 7.18 9.34 -3.97
C SER A 19 6.06 8.55 -4.66
N GLY A 20 5.06 9.24 -5.22
CA GLY A 20 3.91 8.63 -5.91
C GLY A 20 2.57 8.80 -5.18
N LYS A 21 2.50 9.67 -4.16
CA LYS A 21 1.29 9.94 -3.36
C LYS A 21 0.07 10.31 -4.21
N THR A 22 0.18 11.31 -5.07
CA THR A 22 -0.93 11.78 -5.93
C THR A 22 -1.43 10.70 -6.88
N THR A 23 -0.52 9.89 -7.43
CA THR A 23 -0.90 8.72 -8.24
C THR A 23 -1.69 7.70 -7.42
N LEU A 24 -1.22 7.40 -6.20
CA LEU A 24 -1.90 6.49 -5.28
C LEU A 24 -3.27 7.05 -4.86
N ALA A 25 -3.35 8.34 -4.52
CA ALA A 25 -4.58 9.02 -4.13
C ALA A 25 -5.65 8.97 -5.23
N ARG A 26 -5.28 9.28 -6.49
CA ARG A 26 -6.21 9.18 -7.64
C ARG A 26 -6.69 7.75 -7.89
N LEU A 27 -5.80 6.75 -7.77
CA LEU A 27 -6.20 5.35 -7.91
C LEU A 27 -7.16 4.91 -6.80
N LEU A 28 -6.85 5.26 -5.54
CA LEU A 28 -7.71 4.95 -4.39
C LEU A 28 -9.09 5.62 -4.51
N ARG A 29 -9.14 6.87 -4.97
CA ARG A 29 -10.39 7.58 -5.29
C ARG A 29 -11.23 6.82 -6.32
N ASP A 30 -10.59 6.28 -7.35
CA ASP A 30 -11.28 5.54 -8.42
C ASP A 30 -11.64 4.10 -8.03
N ILE A 31 -11.01 3.55 -6.98
CA ILE A 31 -11.24 2.19 -6.47
C ILE A 31 -12.34 2.17 -5.40
N PHE A 32 -12.32 3.10 -4.45
CA PHE A 32 -13.27 3.16 -3.36
C PHE A 32 -14.47 4.06 -3.68
N PRO A 33 -15.72 3.66 -3.37
CA PRO A 33 -16.89 4.48 -3.59
C PRO A 33 -16.90 5.70 -2.65
N ASN A 34 -17.60 6.76 -3.04
CA ASN A 34 -17.81 7.96 -2.21
C ASN A 34 -16.50 8.61 -1.73
N THR A 35 -15.47 8.57 -2.58
CA THR A 35 -14.12 9.05 -2.28
C THR A 35 -13.80 10.31 -3.06
N PHE A 36 -13.17 11.28 -2.41
CA PHE A 36 -12.59 12.47 -3.04
C PHE A 36 -11.22 12.79 -2.43
N ILE A 37 -10.49 13.70 -3.06
CA ILE A 37 -9.13 14.06 -2.68
C ILE A 37 -9.11 15.52 -2.23
N LEU A 38 -8.31 15.81 -1.22
CA LEU A 38 -7.88 17.13 -0.82
C LEU A 38 -6.35 17.15 -0.93
N HIS A 39 -5.79 18.02 -1.76
CA HIS A 39 -4.34 18.14 -1.90
C HIS A 39 -3.79 19.21 -0.96
N GLU A 40 -2.68 18.92 -0.28
CA GLU A 40 -1.94 19.90 0.51
C GLU A 40 -1.49 21.08 -0.35
N ASP A 41 -1.13 20.82 -1.60
CA ASP A 41 -0.69 21.82 -2.58
C ASP A 41 -1.78 22.85 -2.94
N ASP A 42 -3.07 22.55 -2.74
CA ASP A 42 -4.15 23.53 -2.96
C ASP A 42 -4.12 24.67 -1.92
N PHE A 43 -3.35 24.51 -0.83
CA PHE A 43 -3.20 25.49 0.23
C PHE A 43 -1.91 26.31 0.13
N TYR A 44 -1.20 26.29 -0.99
CA TYR A 44 -0.07 27.21 -1.20
C TYR A 44 -0.51 28.67 -1.09
N LYS A 45 0.33 29.48 -0.42
CA LYS A 45 0.23 30.93 -0.43
C LYS A 45 0.63 31.48 -1.81
N PRO A 46 0.26 32.74 -2.12
CA PRO A 46 0.80 33.44 -3.29
C PRO A 46 2.33 33.41 -3.31
N GLU A 47 2.93 33.36 -4.50
CA GLU A 47 4.38 33.14 -4.66
C GLU A 47 5.20 34.22 -3.94
N ALA A 48 4.70 35.46 -3.95
CA ALA A 48 5.31 36.60 -3.26
C ALA A 48 5.37 36.46 -1.72
N GLU A 49 4.57 35.58 -1.13
CA GLU A 49 4.53 35.33 0.32
C GLU A 49 5.36 34.10 0.73
N ILE A 50 5.86 33.33 -0.23
CA ILE A 50 6.64 32.11 0.03
C ILE A 50 8.05 32.48 0.46
N PRO A 51 8.58 31.91 1.56
CA PRO A 51 9.89 32.28 2.06
C PRO A 51 11.01 31.85 1.12
N MET A 52 12.14 32.55 1.20
CA MET A 52 13.35 32.21 0.48
C MET A 52 14.32 31.43 1.37
N LYS A 53 15.02 30.46 0.81
CA LYS A 53 16.13 29.72 1.45
C LYS A 53 17.25 29.55 0.43
N ASP A 54 18.48 29.89 0.82
CA ASP A 54 19.66 29.83 -0.05
C ASP A 54 19.51 30.53 -1.41
N GLY A 55 18.74 31.64 -1.44
CA GLY A 55 18.45 32.39 -2.66
C GLY A 55 17.41 31.76 -3.58
N LEU A 56 16.70 30.73 -3.13
CA LEU A 56 15.64 30.02 -3.86
C LEU A 56 14.31 30.10 -3.10
N THR A 57 13.19 30.19 -3.83
CA THR A 57 11.83 30.14 -3.26
C THR A 57 11.58 28.78 -2.64
N ASN A 58 11.25 28.71 -1.34
CA ASN A 58 11.09 27.45 -0.61
C ASN A 58 9.63 27.00 -0.57
N TRP A 59 9.20 26.30 -1.63
CA TRP A 59 7.86 25.72 -1.69
C TRP A 59 7.68 24.56 -0.70
N ASP A 60 8.75 23.83 -0.36
CA ASP A 60 8.66 22.58 0.38
C ASP A 60 8.64 22.78 1.91
N CYS A 61 8.14 23.91 2.43
CA CYS A 61 8.08 24.22 3.87
C CYS A 61 6.67 24.58 4.37
N PRO A 62 6.34 24.36 5.66
CA PRO A 62 5.03 24.69 6.21
C PRO A 62 4.66 26.17 6.05
N GLU A 63 5.64 27.06 6.07
CA GLU A 63 5.45 28.50 5.92
C GLU A 63 4.93 28.89 4.53
N ALA A 64 5.12 28.05 3.51
CA ALA A 64 4.55 28.22 2.17
C ALA A 64 3.05 27.90 2.10
N LEU A 65 2.49 27.25 3.13
CA LEU A 65 1.11 26.75 3.14
C LEU A 65 0.22 27.57 4.08
N ASN A 66 -1.05 27.70 3.72
CA ASN A 66 -2.11 28.21 4.59
C ASN A 66 -2.69 27.08 5.45
N ILE A 67 -1.95 26.73 6.51
CA ILE A 67 -2.33 25.68 7.46
C ILE A 67 -3.67 25.95 8.16
N PRO A 68 -4.03 27.20 8.55
CA PRO A 68 -5.36 27.50 9.08
C PRO A 68 -6.49 27.12 8.12
N ASP A 69 -6.39 27.46 6.84
CA ASP A 69 -7.41 27.13 5.84
C ASP A 69 -7.49 25.62 5.60
N MET A 70 -6.35 24.92 5.58
CA MET A 70 -6.32 23.46 5.49
C MET A 70 -7.00 22.80 6.69
N THR A 71 -6.73 23.31 7.90
CA THR A 71 -7.36 22.82 9.14
C THR A 71 -8.87 23.03 9.09
N SER A 72 -9.33 24.23 8.68
CA SER A 72 -10.76 24.55 8.54
C SER A 72 -11.45 23.68 7.48
N ALA A 73 -10.77 23.39 6.37
CA ALA A 73 -11.31 22.53 5.32
C ALA A 73 -11.51 21.10 5.84
N LEU A 74 -10.56 20.55 6.59
CA LEU A 74 -10.68 19.22 7.20
C LEU A 74 -11.77 19.17 8.27
N GLU A 75 -11.96 20.22 9.08
CA GLU A 75 -13.08 20.31 10.03
C GLU A 75 -14.43 20.26 9.29
N HIS A 76 -14.55 21.05 8.22
CA HIS A 76 -15.74 21.05 7.38
C HIS A 76 -15.99 19.67 6.78
N ILE A 77 -14.99 19.06 6.16
CA ILE A 77 -15.08 17.72 5.54
C ILE A 77 -15.48 16.66 6.56
N ARG A 78 -14.90 16.66 7.76
CA ARG A 78 -15.27 15.69 8.80
C ARG A 78 -16.72 15.88 9.25
N ALA A 79 -17.20 17.11 9.31
CA ALA A 79 -18.57 17.43 9.73
C ALA A 79 -19.63 17.18 8.65
N THR A 80 -19.34 17.48 7.38
CA THR A 80 -20.33 17.47 6.28
C THR A 80 -20.14 16.28 5.33
N GLY A 81 -18.93 15.74 5.25
CA GLY A 81 -18.50 14.79 4.24
C GLY A 81 -18.26 15.44 2.87
N GLU A 82 -18.21 16.77 2.78
CA GLU A 82 -18.11 17.49 1.51
C GLU A 82 -16.93 18.45 1.54
N LEU A 83 -16.37 18.73 0.37
CA LEU A 83 -15.42 19.83 0.22
C LEU A 83 -16.16 21.16 0.49
N PRO A 84 -15.50 22.16 1.10
CA PRO A 84 -16.07 23.49 1.21
C PRO A 84 -16.49 24.01 -0.17
N ALA A 85 -17.66 24.65 -0.28
CA ALA A 85 -18.21 25.10 -1.57
C ALA A 85 -17.31 26.09 -2.35
N THR A 86 -16.37 26.73 -1.66
CA THR A 86 -15.39 27.66 -2.23
C THR A 86 -14.12 26.97 -2.70
N PHE A 87 -14.00 25.65 -2.52
CA PHE A 87 -12.79 24.90 -2.81
C PHE A 87 -12.75 24.50 -4.30
N ASP A 88 -11.69 24.92 -4.99
CA ASP A 88 -11.40 24.58 -6.38
C ASP A 88 -9.98 23.98 -6.44
N SER A 89 -9.92 22.66 -6.63
CA SER A 89 -8.68 21.88 -6.63
C SER A 89 -7.89 22.17 -7.92
N LYS A 90 -6.73 22.79 -7.77
CA LYS A 90 -5.84 23.07 -8.91
C LYS A 90 -4.94 21.87 -9.20
N GLU A 91 -4.56 21.14 -8.15
CA GLU A 91 -3.71 19.95 -8.27
C GLU A 91 -4.41 18.80 -9.01
N ASP A 92 -5.75 18.69 -8.93
CA ASP A 92 -6.48 17.68 -9.70
C ASP A 92 -6.36 17.88 -11.24
N ILE A 93 -6.06 19.10 -11.68
CA ILE A 93 -5.89 19.43 -13.11
C ILE A 93 -4.49 19.04 -13.62
N ASN A 94 -3.52 18.89 -12.72
CA ASN A 94 -2.15 18.57 -13.11
C ASN A 94 -2.04 17.16 -13.72
N SER A 95 -1.30 17.08 -14.83
CA SER A 95 -0.97 15.83 -15.51
C SER A 95 -0.05 15.00 -14.61
N ILE A 96 -0.57 13.89 -14.10
CA ILE A 96 0.26 12.84 -13.55
C ILE A 96 0.75 12.04 -14.75
N GLY A 97 2.06 11.77 -14.80
CA GLY A 97 2.66 10.93 -15.84
C GLY A 97 2.02 9.54 -15.95
N PRO A 98 2.51 8.68 -16.86
CA PRO A 98 1.89 7.39 -17.12
C PRO A 98 1.77 6.56 -15.83
N CYS A 99 0.59 5.97 -15.63
CA CYS A 99 0.36 5.08 -14.49
C CYS A 99 1.32 3.87 -14.58
N PRO A 100 2.09 3.56 -13.53
CA PRO A 100 3.12 2.52 -13.59
C PRO A 100 2.56 1.09 -13.53
N ILE A 101 1.23 0.93 -13.39
CA ILE A 101 0.55 -0.36 -13.26
C ILE A 101 -0.46 -0.55 -14.40
N THR A 102 -0.72 -1.80 -14.76
CA THR A 102 -1.62 -2.13 -15.86
C THR A 102 -3.08 -1.98 -15.46
N THR A 103 -3.94 -1.69 -16.44
CA THR A 103 -5.40 -1.63 -16.25
C THR A 103 -5.96 -2.94 -15.70
N ASP A 104 -5.42 -4.09 -16.11
CA ASP A 104 -5.86 -5.41 -15.62
C ASP A 104 -5.57 -5.59 -14.12
N PHE A 105 -4.42 -5.11 -13.66
CA PHE A 105 -4.10 -5.14 -12.24
C PHE A 105 -5.02 -4.20 -11.45
N ILE A 106 -5.26 -2.98 -11.95
CA ILE A 106 -6.23 -2.04 -11.34
C ILE A 106 -7.62 -2.67 -11.27
N ASN A 107 -8.08 -3.32 -12.33
CA ASN A 107 -9.37 -4.01 -12.36
C ASN A 107 -9.44 -5.15 -11.34
N THR A 108 -8.35 -5.89 -11.16
CA THR A 108 -8.25 -6.94 -10.12
C THR A 108 -8.46 -6.35 -8.72
N ILE A 109 -7.81 -5.22 -8.42
CA ILE A 109 -7.98 -4.52 -7.15
C ILE A 109 -9.41 -3.96 -6.99
N LYS A 110 -10.00 -3.40 -8.06
CA LYS A 110 -11.40 -2.94 -8.05
C LYS A 110 -12.38 -4.08 -7.77
N CYS A 111 -12.18 -5.26 -8.34
CA CYS A 111 -13.00 -6.44 -8.04
C CYS A 111 -12.91 -6.81 -6.56
N ARG A 112 -11.70 -6.80 -5.97
CA ARG A 112 -11.52 -7.09 -4.53
C ARG A 112 -12.30 -6.12 -3.64
N VAL A 113 -12.26 -4.83 -3.95
CA VAL A 113 -13.06 -3.82 -3.21
C VAL A 113 -14.56 -4.01 -3.46
N ALA A 114 -14.97 -4.37 -4.68
CA ALA A 114 -16.36 -4.68 -4.98
C ALA A 114 -16.90 -5.89 -4.19
N ASP A 115 -16.08 -6.93 -4.01
CA ASP A 115 -16.40 -8.09 -3.17
C ASP A 115 -16.55 -7.71 -1.70
N TRP A 116 -15.67 -6.83 -1.20
CA TRP A 116 -15.75 -6.27 0.15
C TRP A 116 -16.96 -5.35 0.37
N LEU A 117 -17.55 -4.82 -0.71
CA LEU A 117 -18.75 -3.99 -0.68
C LEU A 117 -20.07 -4.77 -0.86
N GLN A 118 -20.01 -6.10 -1.02
CA GLN A 118 -21.21 -6.94 -1.11
C GLN A 118 -22.04 -6.87 0.18
N PRO A 119 -23.38 -7.03 0.13
CA PRO A 119 -24.28 -6.82 1.27
C PRO A 119 -23.93 -7.54 2.57
N SER A 120 -23.28 -8.71 2.48
CA SER A 120 -22.84 -9.50 3.64
C SER A 120 -21.46 -9.11 4.17
N SER A 121 -20.74 -8.24 3.47
CA SER A 121 -19.35 -7.88 3.76
C SER A 121 -19.26 -6.60 4.62
N PRO A 122 -18.18 -6.43 5.40
CA PRO A 122 -18.01 -5.28 6.29
C PRO A 122 -18.08 -3.92 5.56
N GLY A 123 -17.49 -3.83 4.36
CA GLY A 123 -17.47 -2.59 3.57
C GLY A 123 -18.85 -2.06 3.22
N HIS A 124 -19.84 -2.94 3.04
CA HIS A 124 -21.22 -2.52 2.79
C HIS A 124 -21.81 -1.76 3.99
N GLN A 125 -21.58 -2.27 5.20
CA GLN A 125 -22.06 -1.63 6.43
C GLN A 125 -21.38 -0.28 6.66
N ILE A 126 -20.13 -0.12 6.20
CA ILE A 126 -19.33 1.09 6.42
C ILE A 126 -19.64 2.16 5.37
N LEU A 127 -19.57 1.83 4.07
CA LEU A 127 -19.62 2.81 2.97
C LEU A 127 -20.95 2.84 2.21
N LYS A 128 -21.82 1.86 2.42
CA LYS A 128 -23.14 1.75 1.76
C LYS A 128 -24.31 1.79 2.75
N SER A 129 -24.07 2.08 4.04
CA SER A 129 -25.14 2.26 5.03
C SER A 129 -26.12 3.35 4.57
N PRO A 130 -27.43 3.03 4.40
CA PRO A 130 -28.44 4.03 4.06
C PRO A 130 -28.67 5.05 5.16
N GLN A 131 -28.42 4.68 6.43
CA GLN A 131 -28.70 5.52 7.59
C GLN A 131 -27.61 6.57 7.82
N LYS A 132 -26.35 6.24 7.50
CA LYS A 132 -25.21 7.13 7.67
C LYS A 132 -24.16 6.88 6.57
N PRO A 133 -24.34 7.47 5.37
CA PRO A 133 -23.37 7.31 4.31
C PRO A 133 -22.06 7.98 4.71
N LEU A 134 -21.03 7.16 4.95
CA LEU A 134 -19.68 7.62 5.26
C LEU A 134 -18.93 7.86 3.95
N LYS A 135 -18.30 9.03 3.82
CA LYS A 135 -17.44 9.36 2.68
C LYS A 135 -15.97 9.16 3.04
N ILE A 136 -15.11 9.07 2.03
CA ILE A 136 -13.66 9.00 2.21
C ILE A 136 -13.04 10.28 1.64
N CYS A 137 -12.26 10.97 2.47
CA CYS A 137 -11.39 12.06 2.03
C CYS A 137 -9.95 11.56 2.05
N ILE A 138 -9.28 11.55 0.92
CA ILE A 138 -7.85 11.31 0.85
C ILE A 138 -7.13 12.66 0.95
N LEU A 139 -6.34 12.85 1.99
CA LEU A 139 -5.46 14.00 2.13
C LEU A 139 -4.08 13.65 1.57
N ASP A 140 -3.75 14.19 0.41
CA ASP A 140 -2.47 13.97 -0.30
C ASP A 140 -1.51 15.13 0.00
N GLY A 141 -0.39 14.86 0.68
CA GLY A 141 0.56 15.91 1.06
C GLY A 141 1.93 15.40 1.45
N PHE A 142 2.97 16.21 1.22
CA PHE A 142 4.36 15.85 1.45
C PHE A 142 4.90 16.26 2.83
N LEU A 143 4.21 17.16 3.55
CA LEU A 143 4.56 17.55 4.92
C LEU A 143 3.65 16.91 5.97
N LEU A 144 2.64 16.15 5.56
CA LEU A 144 1.75 15.52 6.52
C LEU A 144 2.56 14.66 7.50
N TYR A 145 2.14 14.70 8.76
CA TYR A 145 2.83 14.10 9.90
C TYR A 145 3.90 14.94 10.56
N SER A 146 4.35 16.05 9.97
CA SER A 146 5.30 16.94 10.64
C SER A 146 4.85 17.33 12.07
N PRO A 147 5.74 17.30 13.07
CA PRO A 147 5.39 17.57 14.46
C PRO A 147 5.33 19.08 14.72
N PRO A 148 4.69 19.54 15.80
CA PRO A 148 4.82 20.92 16.22
C PRO A 148 6.29 21.32 16.44
N PRO A 149 6.70 22.55 16.06
CA PRO A 149 5.87 23.64 15.57
C PRO A 149 5.60 23.65 14.05
N LEU A 150 6.07 22.65 13.27
CA LEU A 150 5.93 22.64 11.81
C LEU A 150 4.47 22.57 11.38
N LEU A 151 3.73 21.59 11.91
CA LEU A 151 2.28 21.50 11.75
C LEU A 151 1.62 21.39 13.13
N PRO A 152 0.41 21.96 13.29
CA PRO A 152 -0.30 21.90 14.56
C PRO A 152 -0.77 20.47 14.83
N ALA A 153 -0.73 20.06 16.10
CA ALA A 153 -1.19 18.73 16.52
C ALA A 153 -2.68 18.47 16.18
N THR A 154 -3.48 19.54 16.06
CA THR A 154 -4.88 19.48 15.64
C THR A 154 -5.03 18.89 14.24
N LEU A 155 -4.17 19.27 13.28
CA LEU A 155 -4.19 18.73 11.92
C LEU A 155 -3.93 17.23 11.92
N LEU A 156 -2.93 16.79 12.71
CA LEU A 156 -2.62 15.36 12.87
C LEU A 156 -3.79 14.55 13.44
N SER A 157 -4.53 15.14 14.37
CA SER A 157 -5.68 14.50 15.01
C SER A 157 -6.91 14.41 14.11
N GLN A 158 -6.95 15.18 13.01
CA GLN A 158 -8.04 15.12 12.02
C GLN A 158 -7.86 13.97 11.02
N MET A 159 -6.71 13.30 10.98
CA MET A 159 -6.44 12.16 10.11
C MET A 159 -6.70 10.83 10.84
N ASP A 160 -7.66 10.05 10.36
CA ASP A 160 -8.08 8.80 10.98
C ASP A 160 -7.16 7.62 10.59
N ILE A 161 -6.74 7.58 9.32
CA ILE A 161 -5.82 6.59 8.76
C ILE A 161 -4.60 7.32 8.20
N LYS A 162 -3.39 6.83 8.50
CA LYS A 162 -2.14 7.49 8.12
C LYS A 162 -1.24 6.56 7.34
N LEU A 163 -1.16 6.75 6.03
CA LEU A 163 -0.28 5.99 5.13
C LEU A 163 0.99 6.78 4.84
N PHE A 164 2.15 6.14 4.95
CA PHE A 164 3.43 6.77 4.66
C PHE A 164 4.23 6.00 3.61
N LEU A 165 4.57 6.67 2.52
CA LEU A 165 5.30 6.12 1.38
C LEU A 165 6.81 6.28 1.58
N LEU A 166 7.51 5.14 1.56
CA LEU A 166 8.96 5.04 1.74
C LEU A 166 9.66 4.96 0.37
N VAL A 167 10.29 6.06 -0.04
CA VAL A 167 11.00 6.22 -1.31
C VAL A 167 12.38 6.84 -1.05
N SER A 168 13.42 6.32 -1.69
CA SER A 168 14.79 6.83 -1.56
C SER A 168 14.97 8.20 -2.22
N LYS A 169 15.99 8.95 -1.80
CA LYS A 169 16.36 10.22 -2.44
C LYS A 169 16.59 10.04 -3.93
N ALA A 170 17.33 9.00 -4.30
CA ALA A 170 17.71 8.73 -5.68
C ALA A 170 16.48 8.54 -6.59
N LYS A 171 15.49 7.75 -6.14
CA LYS A 171 14.27 7.50 -6.91
C LYS A 171 13.35 8.72 -6.95
N ALA A 172 13.24 9.45 -5.84
CA ALA A 172 12.47 10.69 -5.77
C ALA A 172 13.04 11.77 -6.70
N LEU A 173 14.37 11.96 -6.69
CA LEU A 173 15.09 12.88 -7.56
C LEU A 173 14.90 12.52 -9.03
N GLN A 174 15.15 11.27 -9.42
CA GLN A 174 14.97 10.80 -10.79
C GLN A 174 13.56 11.11 -11.32
N ARG A 175 12.53 10.87 -10.50
CA ARG A 175 11.14 11.15 -10.87
C ARG A 175 10.82 12.64 -10.91
N ARG A 176 11.44 13.45 -10.04
CA ARG A 176 11.24 14.90 -9.99
C ARG A 176 11.87 15.58 -11.19
N GLU A 177 13.09 15.20 -11.57
CA GLU A 177 13.79 15.72 -12.75
C GLU A 177 13.10 15.36 -14.07
N ALA A 178 12.37 14.24 -14.10
CA ALA A 178 11.58 13.83 -15.26
C ALA A 178 10.27 14.60 -15.44
N ARG A 179 9.91 15.51 -14.52
CA ARG A 179 8.72 16.38 -14.66
C ARG A 179 9.04 17.58 -15.52
N ASP A 180 8.09 17.97 -16.37
CA ASP A 180 8.23 19.17 -17.20
C ASP A 180 8.23 20.46 -16.36
N GLY A 181 7.50 20.46 -15.25
CA GLY A 181 7.37 21.52 -14.25
C GLY A 181 6.03 21.41 -13.50
N TYR A 182 5.64 22.47 -12.79
CA TYR A 182 4.47 22.56 -11.92
C TYR A 182 3.62 23.77 -12.30
N VAL A 183 2.30 23.63 -12.30
CA VAL A 183 1.39 24.78 -12.43
C VAL A 183 1.21 25.40 -11.04
N THR A 184 1.44 26.71 -10.92
CA THR A 184 1.26 27.47 -9.68
C THR A 184 0.06 28.43 -9.81
N LEU A 185 -0.28 29.13 -8.72
CA LEU A 185 -1.30 30.18 -8.74
C LEU A 185 -1.00 31.29 -9.77
N GLU A 186 0.28 31.57 -10.01
CA GLU A 186 0.75 32.74 -10.78
C GLU A 186 1.39 32.34 -12.12
N GLY A 187 1.52 31.04 -12.42
CA GLY A 187 2.05 30.58 -13.70
C GLY A 187 2.61 29.16 -13.68
N PHE A 188 3.84 29.01 -14.16
CA PHE A 188 4.51 27.72 -14.30
C PHE A 188 5.87 27.76 -13.62
N TRP A 189 6.09 26.84 -12.68
CA TRP A 189 7.35 26.68 -11.96
C TRP A 189 8.15 25.52 -12.53
N LYS A 190 9.45 25.72 -12.69
CA LYS A 190 10.40 24.64 -12.98
C LYS A 190 11.55 24.73 -12.00
N ASP A 191 11.87 23.61 -11.37
CA ASP A 191 12.93 23.54 -10.39
C ASP A 191 14.25 24.08 -10.96
N PRO A 192 14.87 25.10 -10.33
CA PRO A 192 16.17 25.58 -10.75
C PRO A 192 17.27 24.55 -10.45
N PRO A 193 18.45 24.65 -11.10
CA PRO A 193 19.55 23.72 -10.85
C PRO A 193 19.93 23.62 -9.37
N GLY A 194 19.97 22.38 -8.85
CA GLY A 194 20.30 22.09 -7.45
C GLY A 194 19.17 22.34 -6.45
N TYR A 195 17.95 22.65 -6.91
CA TYR A 195 16.79 22.90 -6.03
C TYR A 195 16.50 21.72 -5.10
N VAL A 196 16.59 20.47 -5.59
CA VAL A 196 16.31 19.29 -4.77
C VAL A 196 17.29 19.14 -3.61
N ASP A 197 18.57 19.38 -3.85
CA ASP A 197 19.61 19.25 -2.82
C ASP A 197 19.60 20.40 -1.81
N LYS A 198 19.22 21.60 -2.25
CA LYS A 198 19.20 22.80 -1.40
C LYS A 198 17.89 22.97 -0.62
N ILE A 199 16.77 22.56 -1.22
CA ILE A 199 15.43 22.82 -0.71
C ILE A 199 14.69 21.51 -0.39
N VAL A 200 14.28 20.77 -1.42
CA VAL A 200 13.31 19.67 -1.30
C VAL A 200 13.76 18.60 -0.30
N TRP A 201 14.98 18.08 -0.46
CA TRP A 201 15.44 16.98 0.37
C TRP A 201 15.76 17.43 1.80
N PRO A 202 16.47 18.55 2.04
CA PRO A 202 16.63 19.09 3.39
C PRO A 202 15.32 19.37 4.11
N GLU A 203 14.30 19.90 3.41
CA GLU A 203 12.98 20.13 4.03
C GLU A 203 12.26 18.82 4.35
N TYR A 204 12.33 17.81 3.47
CA TYR A 204 11.79 16.48 3.76
C TYR A 204 12.44 15.86 5.00
N VAL A 205 13.77 15.92 5.10
CA VAL A 205 14.52 15.45 6.29
C VAL A 205 14.07 16.21 7.53
N ARG A 206 14.05 17.55 7.49
CA ARG A 206 13.60 18.38 8.62
C ARG A 206 12.20 18.02 9.10
N ALA A 207 11.29 17.74 8.19
CA ALA A 207 9.90 17.40 8.49
C ALA A 207 9.71 15.97 9.05
N HIS A 208 10.60 15.02 8.70
CA HIS A 208 10.36 13.59 8.94
C HIS A 208 11.44 12.85 9.71
N GLU A 209 12.65 13.40 9.90
CA GLU A 209 13.78 12.70 10.56
C GLU A 209 13.39 12.12 11.93
N TRP A 210 12.56 12.84 12.67
CA TRP A 210 12.06 12.43 13.98
C TRP A 210 11.23 11.12 13.96
N MET A 211 10.71 10.72 12.80
CA MET A 211 9.99 9.46 12.59
C MET A 211 10.92 8.26 12.44
N PHE A 212 12.19 8.47 12.10
CA PHE A 212 13.14 7.42 11.73
C PHE A 212 14.16 7.15 12.83
N GLU A 213 14.63 5.91 12.89
CA GLU A 213 15.76 5.52 13.75
C GLU A 213 17.00 6.32 13.35
N ASP A 214 17.72 6.86 14.33
CA ASP A 214 18.90 7.72 14.15
C ASP A 214 18.68 8.96 13.26
N GLY A 215 17.43 9.34 12.97
CA GLY A 215 17.11 10.41 12.03
C GLY A 215 17.30 10.05 10.55
N ASP A 216 17.58 8.78 10.24
CA ASP A 216 17.96 8.35 8.89
C ASP A 216 16.73 8.02 8.02
N VAL A 217 16.26 9.04 7.29
CA VAL A 217 15.12 8.92 6.39
C VAL A 217 15.37 7.98 5.20
N GLU A 218 16.60 7.50 4.95
CA GLU A 218 16.93 6.61 3.83
C GLU A 218 16.99 5.13 4.21
N LYS A 219 16.95 4.78 5.51
CA LYS A 219 17.01 3.39 5.99
C LYS A 219 15.67 2.67 6.10
N ALA A 220 14.55 3.32 5.79
CA ALA A 220 13.19 2.75 5.90
C ALA A 220 12.84 2.18 7.30
N ARG A 221 13.52 2.63 8.36
CA ARG A 221 13.30 2.20 9.74
C ARG A 221 12.60 3.28 10.53
N LEU A 222 11.27 3.18 10.64
CA LEU A 222 10.50 4.05 11.51
C LEU A 222 10.66 3.62 12.96
N ARG A 223 10.79 4.58 13.86
CA ARG A 223 10.85 4.33 15.29
C ARG A 223 9.56 3.69 15.79
N GLY A 224 9.69 2.64 16.61
CA GLY A 224 8.55 1.91 17.16
C GLY A 224 7.57 2.79 17.94
N ASP A 225 8.08 3.69 18.78
CA ASP A 225 7.28 4.62 19.57
C ASP A 225 6.48 5.61 18.70
N VAL A 226 7.04 6.04 17.58
CA VAL A 226 6.35 6.91 16.61
C VAL A 226 5.22 6.16 15.92
N ARG A 227 5.48 4.92 15.49
CA ARG A 227 4.48 4.06 14.84
C ARG A 227 3.30 3.79 15.78
N GLU A 228 3.57 3.42 17.02
CA GLU A 228 2.54 3.15 18.03
C GLU A 228 1.74 4.41 18.36
N ARG A 229 2.42 5.53 18.63
CA ARG A 229 1.76 6.78 19.04
C ARG A 229 0.90 7.40 17.95
N LEU A 230 1.35 7.37 16.69
CA LEU A 230 0.63 8.01 15.59
C LEU A 230 -0.27 7.05 14.79
N GLY A 231 -0.04 5.75 14.89
CA GLY A 231 -0.68 4.75 14.03
C GLY A 231 -0.29 4.89 12.57
N VAL A 232 0.96 5.32 12.27
CA VAL A 232 1.43 5.44 10.87
C VAL A 232 1.68 4.06 10.28
N LEU A 233 1.01 3.79 9.17
CA LEU A 233 1.14 2.58 8.38
C LEU A 233 2.18 2.80 7.28
N VAL A 234 3.12 1.88 7.19
CA VAL A 234 4.09 1.79 6.10
C VAL A 234 3.96 0.44 5.42
N ASN A 235 4.34 0.36 4.14
CA ASN A 235 4.38 -0.90 3.41
C ASN A 235 5.58 -1.75 3.89
N SER A 236 5.41 -2.39 5.04
CA SER A 236 6.31 -3.40 5.58
C SER A 236 5.72 -4.80 5.33
N LYS A 237 6.59 -5.79 5.08
CA LYS A 237 6.14 -7.19 5.13
C LYS A 237 5.87 -7.59 6.59
N LYS A 238 5.39 -8.83 6.80
CA LYS A 238 5.02 -9.42 8.10
C LYS A 238 6.06 -9.10 9.18
N GLU A 239 5.60 -9.07 10.43
CA GLU A 239 6.44 -8.96 11.63
C GLU A 239 7.74 -9.77 11.50
N GLY A 240 8.88 -9.08 11.63
CA GLY A 240 10.22 -9.68 11.54
C GLY A 240 10.96 -9.51 10.21
N GLU A 241 10.32 -9.03 9.13
CA GLU A 241 11.04 -8.69 7.89
C GLU A 241 11.41 -7.20 7.81
N GLU A 242 12.58 -6.89 7.24
CA GLU A 242 13.03 -5.51 7.05
C GLU A 242 12.07 -4.73 6.13
N THR A 243 11.70 -3.53 6.57
CA THR A 243 10.93 -2.60 5.74
C THR A 243 11.83 -2.11 4.61
N LYS A 244 11.31 -2.17 3.37
CA LYS A 244 12.09 -1.88 2.17
C LYS A 244 11.67 -0.54 1.58
N MET A 245 12.64 0.29 1.22
CA MET A 245 12.43 1.45 0.35
C MET A 245 12.00 1.03 -1.06
N ASP A 246 11.39 1.97 -1.79
CA ASP A 246 11.24 1.89 -3.25
C ASP A 246 10.49 0.66 -3.75
N ARG A 247 9.54 0.15 -2.95
CA ARG A 247 8.70 -0.99 -3.34
C ARG A 247 8.00 -0.78 -4.68
N ASP A 248 7.62 -1.90 -5.26
CA ASP A 248 6.83 -1.90 -6.48
C ASP A 248 5.52 -1.12 -6.26
N PHE A 249 5.08 -0.42 -7.29
CA PHE A 249 3.91 0.44 -7.16
C PHE A 249 2.62 -0.39 -7.08
N GLY A 250 2.57 -1.56 -7.73
CA GLY A 250 1.47 -2.52 -7.60
C GLY A 250 1.37 -3.08 -6.18
N GLU A 251 2.50 -3.50 -5.60
CA GLU A 251 2.57 -3.91 -4.18
C GLU A 251 2.12 -2.77 -3.23
N THR A 252 2.46 -1.52 -3.56
CA THR A 252 2.07 -0.35 -2.78
C THR A 252 0.57 -0.07 -2.85
N LEU A 253 -0.03 -0.19 -4.04
CA LEU A 253 -1.48 -0.03 -4.19
C LEU A 253 -2.25 -1.12 -3.45
N GLU A 254 -1.83 -2.38 -3.60
CA GLU A 254 -2.46 -3.52 -2.92
C GLU A 254 -2.40 -3.35 -1.40
N TRP A 255 -1.21 -3.05 -0.85
CA TRP A 255 -1.03 -2.77 0.56
C TRP A 255 -1.92 -1.63 1.07
N ALA A 256 -2.02 -0.53 0.31
CA ALA A 256 -2.81 0.63 0.70
C ALA A 256 -4.30 0.28 0.76
N VAL A 257 -4.82 -0.43 -0.26
CA VAL A 257 -6.22 -0.86 -0.31
C VAL A 257 -6.56 -1.78 0.86
N GLU A 258 -5.72 -2.80 1.11
CA GLU A 258 -5.92 -3.73 2.22
C GLU A 258 -5.84 -3.05 3.58
N SER A 259 -4.90 -2.11 3.74
CA SER A 259 -4.76 -1.33 4.96
C SER A 259 -5.97 -0.44 5.21
N ILE A 260 -6.48 0.23 4.18
CA ILE A 260 -7.68 1.07 4.29
C ILE A 260 -8.89 0.23 4.67
N MET A 261 -9.13 -0.91 4.00
CA MET A 261 -10.24 -1.80 4.32
C MET A 261 -10.18 -2.27 5.78
N ARG A 262 -9.01 -2.75 6.23
CA ARG A 262 -8.78 -3.20 7.60
C ARG A 262 -9.01 -2.08 8.62
N GLU A 263 -8.44 -0.90 8.39
CA GLU A 263 -8.60 0.22 9.32
C GLU A 263 -10.03 0.75 9.36
N LEU A 264 -10.75 0.77 8.23
CA LEU A 264 -12.17 1.13 8.21
C LEU A 264 -13.00 0.15 9.06
N GLU A 265 -12.75 -1.15 8.93
CA GLU A 265 -13.40 -2.15 9.79
C GLU A 265 -13.09 -1.94 11.27
N ARG A 266 -11.83 -1.70 11.63
CA ARG A 266 -11.40 -1.44 13.00
C ARG A 266 -12.03 -0.17 13.57
N LEU A 267 -12.01 0.93 12.80
CA LEU A 267 -12.46 2.25 13.27
C LEU A 267 -13.98 2.37 13.38
N VAL A 268 -14.72 1.70 12.50
CA VAL A 268 -16.18 1.85 12.39
C VAL A 268 -16.94 0.70 13.05
N LEU A 269 -16.45 -0.55 12.92
CA LEU A 269 -17.12 -1.73 13.47
C LEU A 269 -16.50 -2.21 14.78
N GLY A 270 -15.35 -1.65 15.18
CA GLY A 270 -14.66 -2.06 16.41
C GLY A 270 -14.08 -3.46 16.35
N LYS A 271 -13.84 -4.01 15.15
CA LYS A 271 -13.13 -5.28 15.01
C LYS A 271 -11.67 -5.09 15.43
N GLU A 272 -11.28 -5.71 16.53
CA GLU A 272 -9.86 -5.85 16.90
C GLU A 272 -9.17 -6.85 15.96
N GLU A 273 -7.84 -6.78 15.87
CA GLU A 273 -7.05 -7.74 15.09
C GLU A 273 -7.35 -9.16 15.57
N GLU A 274 -7.94 -10.00 14.69
CA GLU A 274 -7.89 -11.45 14.88
C GLU A 274 -6.45 -11.91 14.60
N ASP A 275 -5.55 -11.70 15.55
CA ASP A 275 -4.14 -12.13 15.48
C ASP A 275 -3.98 -13.67 15.59
N GLY A 276 -5.08 -14.43 15.45
CA GLY A 276 -5.15 -15.88 15.63
C GLY A 276 -5.39 -16.72 14.36
N GLN A 277 -5.59 -16.13 13.18
CA GLN A 277 -5.90 -16.92 11.97
C GLN A 277 -4.68 -17.48 11.21
N LYS A 278 -3.45 -17.06 11.55
CA LYS A 278 -2.23 -17.58 10.88
C LYS A 278 -1.80 -18.97 11.35
N GLU A 279 -2.13 -19.40 12.57
CA GLU A 279 -1.80 -20.76 13.02
C GLU A 279 -2.69 -21.81 12.34
N GLY A 280 -4.00 -21.53 12.23
CA GLY A 280 -4.95 -22.47 11.61
C GLY A 280 -4.84 -22.61 10.09
N GLU A 281 -4.24 -21.65 9.38
CA GLU A 281 -3.92 -21.77 7.96
C GLU A 281 -2.59 -22.48 7.72
N LYS A 282 -1.57 -22.20 8.53
CA LYS A 282 -0.27 -22.88 8.47
C LYS A 282 -0.39 -24.37 8.83
N GLU A 283 -1.18 -24.70 9.86
CA GLU A 283 -1.47 -26.10 10.19
C GLU A 283 -2.27 -26.82 9.09
N ARG A 284 -3.21 -26.12 8.42
CA ARG A 284 -3.98 -26.68 7.30
C ARG A 284 -3.16 -26.85 6.02
N GLU A 285 -2.18 -25.99 5.77
CA GLU A 285 -1.22 -26.16 4.67
C GLU A 285 -0.23 -27.28 4.96
N ASP A 286 0.34 -27.33 6.17
CA ASP A 286 1.25 -28.40 6.60
C ASP A 286 0.57 -29.78 6.58
N GLU A 287 -0.71 -29.88 6.95
CA GLU A 287 -1.48 -31.13 6.83
C GLU A 287 -1.75 -31.51 5.37
N LYS A 288 -2.05 -30.54 4.49
CA LYS A 288 -2.24 -30.79 3.05
C LYS A 288 -0.95 -31.24 2.39
N GLU A 289 0.19 -30.67 2.77
CA GLU A 289 1.51 -31.04 2.25
C GLU A 289 1.91 -32.45 2.72
N LYS A 290 1.76 -32.75 4.02
CA LYS A 290 1.98 -34.11 4.56
C LYS A 290 1.07 -35.16 3.90
N LYS A 291 -0.17 -34.81 3.56
CA LYS A 291 -1.08 -35.71 2.84
C LYS A 291 -0.62 -35.97 1.41
N ARG A 292 -0.21 -34.93 0.67
CA ARG A 292 0.34 -35.06 -0.70
C ARG A 292 1.61 -35.89 -0.72
N GLU A 293 2.49 -35.73 0.27
CA GLU A 293 3.73 -36.50 0.37
C GLU A 293 3.46 -37.98 0.65
N LYS A 294 2.52 -38.29 1.57
CA LYS A 294 2.08 -39.68 1.82
C LYS A 294 1.46 -40.33 0.57
N GLU A 295 0.63 -39.60 -0.17
CA GLU A 295 0.03 -40.10 -1.41
C GLU A 295 1.09 -40.36 -2.50
N ALA A 296 2.09 -39.48 -2.63
CA ALA A 296 3.20 -39.65 -3.56
C ALA A 296 4.07 -40.88 -3.22
N ILE A 297 4.38 -41.09 -1.93
CA ILE A 297 5.12 -42.28 -1.45
C ILE A 297 4.31 -43.55 -1.74
N ALA A 298 3.00 -43.55 -1.49
CA ALA A 298 2.14 -44.69 -1.76
C ALA A 298 2.08 -45.04 -3.25
N LEU A 299 1.95 -44.03 -4.12
CA LEU A 299 1.98 -44.21 -5.58
C LEU A 299 3.32 -44.77 -6.06
N ASN A 300 4.43 -44.27 -5.53
CA ASN A 300 5.76 -44.74 -5.92
C ASN A 300 6.01 -46.19 -5.44
N SER A 301 5.56 -46.52 -4.22
CA SER A 301 5.59 -47.89 -3.70
C SER A 301 4.75 -48.86 -4.55
N PHE A 302 3.55 -48.44 -4.96
CA PHE A 302 2.69 -49.24 -5.83
C PHE A 302 3.31 -49.46 -7.22
N ALA A 303 3.93 -48.43 -7.80
CA ALA A 303 4.64 -48.52 -9.07
C ALA A 303 5.83 -49.49 -9.00
N MET A 304 6.62 -49.45 -7.91
CA MET A 304 7.72 -50.40 -7.69
C MET A 304 7.22 -51.85 -7.57
N LYS A 305 6.14 -52.09 -6.82
CA LYS A 305 5.54 -53.43 -6.70
C LYS A 305 5.06 -53.98 -8.05
N LYS A 306 4.44 -53.14 -8.89
CA LYS A 306 4.05 -53.52 -10.26
C LYS A 306 5.26 -53.89 -11.13
N LYS A 307 6.33 -53.08 -11.10
CA LYS A 307 7.57 -53.36 -11.85
C LYS A 307 8.22 -54.67 -11.38
N TRP A 308 8.30 -54.90 -10.07
CA TRP A 308 8.84 -56.14 -9.52
C TRP A 308 8.02 -57.37 -9.94
N ALA A 309 6.69 -57.30 -9.85
CA ALA A 309 5.81 -58.38 -10.28
C ALA A 309 5.92 -58.68 -11.79
N ALA A 310 6.06 -57.65 -12.63
CA ALA A 310 6.30 -57.82 -14.05
C ALA A 310 7.64 -58.53 -14.32
N GLY A 311 8.71 -58.12 -13.63
CA GLY A 311 10.02 -58.77 -13.74
C GLY A 311 10.07 -60.21 -13.22
N GLN A 312 9.22 -60.57 -12.25
CA GLN A 312 9.05 -61.97 -11.81
C GLN A 312 8.34 -62.82 -12.87
N ARG A 313 7.28 -62.29 -13.51
CA ARG A 313 6.58 -62.98 -14.59
C ARG A 313 7.50 -63.26 -15.77
N GLU A 314 8.34 -62.29 -16.14
CA GLU A 314 9.30 -62.46 -17.23
C GLU A 314 10.37 -63.52 -16.91
N ARG A 315 10.89 -63.54 -15.68
CA ARG A 315 11.82 -64.59 -15.23
C ARG A 315 11.21 -65.98 -15.27
N ASN A 316 10.01 -66.14 -14.72
CA ASN A 316 9.31 -67.42 -14.73
C ASN A 316 9.01 -67.90 -16.16
N ALA A 317 8.66 -66.99 -17.07
CA ALA A 317 8.46 -67.32 -18.48
C ALA A 317 9.75 -67.79 -19.17
N ARG A 318 10.90 -67.15 -18.87
CA ARG A 318 12.21 -67.57 -19.39
C ARG A 318 12.61 -68.95 -18.85
N GLU A 319 12.43 -69.21 -17.55
CA GLU A 319 12.72 -70.53 -16.96
C GLU A 319 11.86 -71.64 -17.57
N LEU A 320 10.58 -71.36 -17.85
CA LEU A 320 9.69 -72.32 -18.51
C LEU A 320 10.14 -72.64 -19.94
N LEU A 321 10.62 -71.63 -20.68
CA LEU A 321 11.15 -71.83 -22.03
C LEU A 321 12.44 -72.65 -22.01
N ILE A 322 13.33 -72.40 -21.04
CA ILE A 322 14.56 -73.18 -20.85
C ILE A 322 14.21 -74.64 -20.55
N LYS A 323 13.31 -74.91 -19.60
CA LYS A 323 12.87 -76.29 -19.29
C LYS A 323 12.28 -77.00 -20.50
N LYS A 324 11.44 -76.33 -21.29
CA LYS A 324 10.87 -76.90 -22.52
C LYS A 324 11.96 -77.23 -23.57
N ALA A 325 13.00 -76.40 -23.68
CA ALA A 325 14.12 -76.65 -24.58
C ALA A 325 14.98 -77.84 -24.11
N GLU A 326 15.19 -77.98 -22.80
CA GLU A 326 15.90 -79.13 -22.20
C GLU A 326 15.12 -80.45 -22.38
N GLU A 327 13.80 -80.43 -22.17
CA GLU A 327 12.91 -81.58 -22.41
C GLU A 327 12.91 -82.02 -23.89
N GLN A 328 12.90 -81.06 -24.83
CA GLN A 328 13.02 -81.36 -26.26
C GLN A 328 14.38 -81.96 -26.63
N GLN A 329 15.48 -81.53 -26.00
CA GLN A 329 16.80 -82.13 -26.20
C GLN A 329 16.89 -83.55 -25.62
N GLN A 330 16.18 -83.85 -24.54
CA GLN A 330 16.14 -85.20 -23.96
C GLN A 330 15.29 -86.18 -24.79
N GLN A 331 14.25 -85.71 -25.50
CA GLN A 331 13.45 -86.54 -26.40
C GLN A 331 14.14 -86.83 -27.74
N GLN A 332 15.25 -86.16 -28.06
CA GLN A 332 16.05 -86.35 -29.27
C GLN A 332 17.34 -87.16 -29.05
N LYS A 333 17.56 -87.70 -27.84
CA LYS A 333 18.69 -88.59 -27.50
C LYS A 333 18.19 -89.99 -27.17
#